data_AF-A0A0C2C5H4-F1
#
_entry.id   AF-A0A0C2C5H4-F1
#
_cell.length_a   1.000
_cell.length_b   1.000
_cell.length_c   1.000
_cell.angle_alpha   90.00
_cell.angle_beta   90.00
_cell.angle_gamma   90.00
#
_symmetry.space_group_name_H-M   'P 1'
#
loop_
_entity.id
_entity.type
_entity.pdbx_description
1 polymer ?
#
loop_
_entity_poly.entity_id
_entity_poly.type
_entity_poly.pdbx_seq_one_letter_code
_entity_poly.pdbx_strand_id
1 'polypeptide(L)'
;VNMTINQLLGMIDGYEGALGRRLTLQEIVSHPLTLIQLAGDIEDLAVKFKKPETKRSILTGTGHCSALVKILPDHSDIYFSHVTWASYSSMLRMQKRYTFATRDPGRSYAFSSYPGSIASIDDFIVTSARLGILETTISNYNEELLEYMTPESVLCWIRSQ
;
A
#
# COMPACT_ATOMS: atom_id res chain seq x y z
N VAL A 1 -3.95 -12.80 3.34
CA VAL A 1 -2.89 -13.33 2.44
C VAL A 1 -3.45 -14.01 1.19
N ASN A 2 -3.96 -15.25 1.23
CA ASN A 2 -4.38 -15.96 0.00
C ASN A 2 -5.43 -15.19 -0.82
N MET A 3 -6.44 -14.61 -0.16
CA MET A 3 -7.47 -13.80 -0.85
C MET A 3 -6.85 -12.56 -1.54
N THR A 4 -5.93 -11.87 -0.87
CA THR A 4 -5.21 -10.71 -1.39
C THR A 4 -4.38 -11.08 -2.63
N ILE A 5 -3.65 -12.20 -2.57
CA ILE A 5 -2.88 -12.69 -3.72
C ILE A 5 -3.81 -13.11 -4.86
N ASN A 6 -4.92 -13.79 -4.57
CA ASN A 6 -5.91 -14.15 -5.61
C ASN A 6 -6.52 -12.91 -6.27
N GLN A 7 -6.74 -11.82 -5.53
CA GLN A 7 -7.21 -10.56 -6.10
C GLN A 7 -6.18 -9.96 -7.06
N LEU A 8 -4.88 -10.01 -6.71
CA LEU A 8 -3.79 -9.61 -7.61
C LEU A 8 -3.75 -10.47 -8.87
N LEU A 9 -3.83 -11.80 -8.73
CA LEU A 9 -3.84 -12.71 -9.88
C LEU A 9 -5.06 -12.47 -10.79
N GLY A 10 -6.25 -12.27 -10.22
CA GLY A 10 -7.45 -11.93 -10.99
C GLY A 10 -7.34 -10.58 -11.71
N MET A 11 -6.69 -9.59 -11.09
CA MET A 11 -6.42 -8.30 -11.74
C MET A 11 -5.41 -8.45 -12.89
N ILE A 12 -4.40 -9.29 -12.73
CA ILE A 12 -3.44 -9.64 -13.79
C ILE A 12 -4.16 -10.32 -14.94
N ASP A 13 -4.96 -11.36 -14.68
CA ASP A 13 -5.71 -12.07 -15.70
C ASP A 13 -6.68 -11.14 -16.46
N GLY A 14 -7.35 -10.24 -15.74
CA GLY A 14 -8.26 -9.25 -16.33
C GLY A 14 -7.54 -8.20 -17.18
N TYR A 15 -6.36 -7.74 -16.75
CA TYR A 15 -5.54 -6.79 -17.51
C TYR A 15 -4.98 -7.40 -18.80
N GLU A 16 -4.57 -8.66 -18.73
CA GLU A 16 -3.98 -9.40 -19.86
C GLU A 16 -5.03 -10.07 -20.76
N GLY A 17 -6.30 -10.09 -20.34
CA GLY A 17 -7.40 -10.73 -21.08
C GLY A 17 -7.30 -12.26 -21.12
N ALA A 18 -6.60 -12.89 -20.18
CA ALA A 18 -6.31 -14.32 -20.16
C ALA A 18 -6.63 -14.94 -18.78
N LEU A 19 -7.87 -15.41 -18.62
CA LEU A 19 -8.36 -15.97 -17.35
C LEU A 19 -7.76 -17.35 -17.03
N GLY A 20 -7.37 -17.54 -15.76
CA GLY A 20 -6.98 -18.84 -15.21
C GLY A 20 -5.62 -19.34 -15.70
N ARG A 21 -4.79 -18.45 -16.25
CA ARG A 21 -3.45 -18.81 -16.70
C ARG A 21 -2.56 -19.18 -15.51
N ARG A 22 -1.73 -20.22 -15.69
CA ARG A 22 -0.75 -20.59 -14.68
C ARG A 22 0.48 -19.72 -14.83
N LEU A 23 0.65 -18.78 -13.92
CA LEU A 23 1.85 -17.95 -13.86
C LEU A 23 2.93 -18.62 -13.00
N THR A 24 4.17 -18.53 -13.46
CA THR A 24 5.35 -18.81 -12.66
C THR A 24 5.57 -17.71 -11.62
N LEU A 25 6.33 -18.02 -10.57
CA LEU A 25 6.68 -17.03 -9.55
C LEU A 25 7.40 -15.82 -10.17
N GLN A 26 8.31 -16.06 -11.11
CA GLN A 26 9.05 -15.00 -11.79
C GLN A 26 8.11 -14.05 -12.54
N GLU A 27 7.11 -14.59 -13.25
CA GLU A 27 6.12 -13.78 -13.95
C GLU A 27 5.28 -12.96 -12.98
N ILE A 28 4.89 -13.53 -11.83
CA ILE A 28 4.10 -12.80 -10.83
C ILE A 28 4.92 -11.66 -10.23
N VAL A 29 6.14 -11.91 -9.74
CA VAL A 29 6.93 -10.89 -9.03
C VAL A 29 7.43 -9.77 -9.94
N SER A 30 7.63 -10.05 -11.23
CA SER A 30 8.06 -9.04 -12.21
C SER A 30 6.91 -8.32 -12.92
N HIS A 31 5.67 -8.75 -12.69
CA HIS A 31 4.51 -8.14 -13.34
C HIS A 31 4.34 -6.67 -12.92
N PRO A 32 4.06 -5.74 -13.85
CA PRO A 32 3.86 -4.32 -13.52
C PRO A 32 2.81 -4.08 -12.43
N LEU A 33 1.71 -4.84 -12.45
CA LEU A 33 0.69 -4.77 -11.41
C LEU A 33 1.19 -5.20 -10.03
N THR A 34 2.10 -6.16 -9.94
CA THR A 34 2.73 -6.52 -8.66
C THR A 34 3.65 -5.40 -8.19
N LEU A 35 4.45 -4.84 -9.10
CA LEU A 35 5.35 -3.72 -8.79
C LEU A 35 4.60 -2.48 -8.28
N ILE A 36 3.39 -2.22 -8.78
CA ILE A 36 2.53 -1.14 -8.25
C ILE A 36 2.18 -1.36 -6.78
N GLN A 37 1.96 -2.61 -6.34
CA GLN A 37 1.63 -2.88 -4.93
C GLN A 37 2.82 -2.62 -4.01
N LEU A 38 4.04 -2.74 -4.53
CA LEU A 38 5.29 -2.56 -3.80
C LEU A 38 5.69 -1.09 -3.64
N ALA A 39 4.85 -0.13 -4.03
CA ALA A 39 5.22 1.28 -4.08
C ALA A 39 5.86 1.80 -2.77
N GLY A 40 5.33 1.42 -1.61
CA GLY A 40 5.92 1.76 -0.31
C GLY A 40 7.05 0.81 0.10
N ASP A 41 6.83 -0.51 0.03
CA ASP A 41 7.83 -1.52 0.44
C ASP A 41 9.17 -1.39 -0.32
N ILE A 42 9.15 -0.89 -1.57
CA ILE A 42 10.35 -0.76 -2.39
C ILE A 42 11.33 0.29 -1.88
N GLU A 43 10.87 1.24 -1.05
CA GLU A 43 11.73 2.26 -0.45
C GLU A 43 12.75 1.63 0.51
N ASP A 44 12.28 0.82 1.45
CA ASP A 44 13.15 0.10 2.38
C ASP A 44 13.96 -1.00 1.68
N LEU A 45 13.35 -1.71 0.72
CA LEU A 45 14.05 -2.76 -0.04
C LEU A 45 15.21 -2.17 -0.88
N ALA A 46 15.04 -0.97 -1.42
CA ALA A 46 16.11 -0.29 -2.15
C ALA A 46 17.32 -0.01 -1.26
N VAL A 47 17.10 0.37 0.00
CA VAL A 47 18.17 0.54 1.00
C VAL A 47 18.82 -0.81 1.33
N LYS A 48 18.01 -1.83 1.67
CA LYS A 48 18.48 -3.19 2.00
C LYS A 48 19.39 -3.78 0.92
N PHE A 49 19.00 -3.65 -0.35
CA PHE A 49 19.73 -4.20 -1.49
C PHE A 49 20.73 -3.22 -2.11
N LYS A 50 21.02 -2.10 -1.43
CA LYS A 50 22.03 -1.11 -1.84
C LYS A 50 21.85 -0.66 -3.28
N LYS A 51 20.60 -0.33 -3.65
CA LYS A 51 20.26 0.16 -4.99
C LYS A 51 21.13 1.39 -5.31
N PRO A 52 21.86 1.40 -6.44
CA PRO A 52 22.71 2.53 -6.78
C PRO A 52 21.92 3.84 -6.86
N GLU A 53 22.49 4.91 -6.32
CA GLU A 53 21.90 6.24 -6.42
C GLU A 53 21.87 6.69 -7.89
N THR A 54 20.80 7.40 -8.23
CA THR A 54 20.65 8.06 -9.52
C THR A 54 20.34 9.53 -9.29
N LYS A 55 20.59 10.40 -10.28
CA LYS A 55 20.17 11.81 -10.19
C LYS A 55 18.69 11.98 -9.80
N ARG A 56 17.84 11.02 -10.20
CA ARG A 56 16.42 10.99 -9.89
C ARG A 56 16.12 10.58 -8.43
N SER A 57 16.89 9.67 -7.84
CA SER A 57 16.71 9.28 -6.43
C SER A 57 17.16 10.36 -5.46
N ILE A 58 18.19 11.13 -5.82
CA ILE A 58 18.71 12.23 -4.98
C ILE A 58 17.72 13.40 -4.93
N LEU A 59 16.98 13.65 -6.02
CA LEU A 59 16.03 14.77 -6.13
C LEU A 59 14.64 14.48 -5.55
N THR A 60 14.31 13.22 -5.26
CA THR A 60 12.96 12.84 -4.81
C THR A 60 12.73 13.08 -3.31
N GLY A 61 13.81 13.14 -2.51
CA GLY A 61 13.75 13.38 -1.07
C GLY A 61 13.03 12.25 -0.30
N THR A 62 13.16 12.27 1.03
CA THR A 62 12.37 11.42 1.93
C THR A 62 11.12 12.20 2.34
N GLY A 63 10.05 12.10 1.55
CA GLY A 63 8.74 12.63 1.94
C GLY A 63 8.09 11.75 3.00
N HIS A 64 7.25 12.33 3.83
CA HIS A 64 6.34 11.59 4.72
C HIS A 64 4.98 12.25 4.67
N CYS A 65 3.93 11.45 4.78
CA CYS A 65 2.56 11.96 4.84
C CYS A 65 2.34 12.76 6.13
N SER A 66 1.26 13.54 6.16
CA SER A 66 0.83 14.27 7.36
C SER A 66 -0.55 13.78 7.78
N ALA A 67 -0.73 13.54 9.08
CA ALA A 67 -2.02 13.14 9.62
C ALA A 67 -2.38 13.89 10.90
N LEU A 68 -3.69 14.02 11.16
CA LEU A 68 -4.22 14.67 12.34
C LEU A 68 -5.43 13.89 12.85
N VAL A 69 -5.48 13.64 14.15
CA VAL A 69 -6.67 13.18 14.86
C VAL A 69 -7.04 14.25 15.88
N LYS A 70 -8.26 14.76 15.80
CA LYS A 70 -8.74 15.89 16.59
C LYS A 70 -10.08 15.59 17.22
N ILE A 71 -10.11 15.53 18.54
CA ILE A 71 -11.35 15.51 19.33
C ILE A 71 -11.86 16.95 19.48
N LEU A 72 -13.16 17.15 19.29
CA LEU A 72 -13.79 18.47 19.47
C LEU A 72 -13.81 18.88 20.95
N PRO A 73 -13.74 20.19 21.28
CA PRO A 73 -13.66 20.66 22.66
C PRO A 73 -14.82 20.21 23.56
N ASP A 74 -15.99 19.97 22.97
CA ASP A 74 -17.21 19.50 23.65
C ASP A 74 -17.37 17.98 23.65
N HIS A 75 -16.40 17.22 23.12
CA HIS A 75 -16.44 15.77 22.92
C HIS A 75 -17.62 15.28 22.06
N SER A 76 -18.22 16.14 21.24
CA SER A 76 -19.34 15.76 20.38
C SER A 76 -18.92 14.88 19.20
N ASP A 77 -17.68 15.05 18.73
CA ASP A 77 -17.15 14.33 17.58
C ASP A 77 -15.62 14.19 17.62
N ILE A 78 -15.11 13.34 16.73
CA ILE A 78 -13.71 13.13 16.44
C ILE A 78 -13.48 13.24 14.94
N TYR A 79 -12.59 14.15 14.54
CA TYR A 79 -12.14 14.28 13.17
C TYR A 79 -10.78 13.60 13.00
N PHE A 80 -10.58 13.00 11.84
CA PHE A 80 -9.28 12.49 11.43
C PHE A 80 -9.06 12.82 9.96
N SER A 81 -7.84 13.24 9.63
CA SER A 81 -7.46 13.66 8.30
C SER A 81 -6.07 13.13 7.96
N HIS A 82 -5.86 12.83 6.69
CA HIS A 82 -4.59 12.37 6.15
C HIS A 82 -4.27 13.10 4.85
N VAL A 83 -3.01 13.49 4.68
CA VAL A 83 -2.49 14.19 3.50
C VAL A 83 -1.26 13.45 3.01
N THR A 84 -1.42 12.71 1.91
CA THR A 84 -0.31 11.97 1.30
C THR A 84 0.69 12.91 0.66
N TRP A 85 1.98 12.63 0.87
CA TRP A 85 3.06 13.29 0.16
C TRP A 85 3.67 12.29 -0.82
N ALA A 86 3.55 12.58 -2.12
CA ALA A 86 4.06 11.72 -3.18
C ALA A 86 4.47 12.55 -4.40
N SER A 87 5.21 11.93 -5.32
CA SER A 87 5.56 12.59 -6.59
C SER A 87 4.30 13.00 -7.36
N TYR A 88 4.32 14.17 -8.00
CA TYR A 88 3.21 14.63 -8.85
C TYR A 88 2.85 13.65 -9.97
N SER A 89 3.77 12.79 -10.42
CA SER A 89 3.44 11.75 -11.40
C SER A 89 2.48 10.69 -10.88
N SER A 90 2.26 10.60 -9.56
CA SER A 90 1.32 9.67 -8.93
C SER A 90 -0.12 10.22 -8.86
N MET A 91 -0.39 11.46 -9.27
CA MET A 91 -1.69 12.13 -9.07
C MET A 91 -2.86 11.57 -9.90
N LEU A 92 -2.72 10.42 -10.55
CA LEU A 92 -3.86 9.69 -11.09
C LEU A 92 -4.54 8.90 -9.97
N ARG A 93 -5.65 9.43 -9.44
CA ARG A 93 -6.29 8.95 -8.21
C ARG A 93 -7.58 8.19 -8.47
N MET A 94 -7.88 7.26 -7.57
CA MET A 94 -9.16 6.55 -7.50
C MET A 94 -9.58 6.37 -6.05
N GLN A 95 -10.73 6.94 -5.68
CA GLN A 95 -11.40 6.54 -4.43
C GLN A 95 -12.05 5.18 -4.65
N LYS A 96 -11.75 4.21 -3.78
CA LYS A 96 -12.27 2.85 -3.91
C LYS A 96 -13.14 2.49 -2.72
N ARG A 97 -14.08 1.58 -2.98
CA ARG A 97 -14.84 0.89 -1.96
C ARG A 97 -14.92 -0.58 -2.34
N TYR A 98 -14.47 -1.44 -1.43
CA TYR A 98 -14.65 -2.88 -1.56
C TYR A 98 -15.71 -3.37 -0.57
N THR A 99 -16.40 -4.43 -0.97
CA THR A 99 -17.37 -5.14 -0.14
C THR A 99 -17.26 -6.60 -0.51
N PHE A 100 -16.55 -7.36 0.31
CA PHE A 100 -16.36 -8.78 0.11
C PHE A 100 -17.48 -9.58 0.79
N ALA A 101 -17.82 -10.72 0.20
CA ALA A 101 -18.76 -11.68 0.75
C ALA A 101 -18.11 -12.57 1.82
N THR A 102 -17.33 -11.98 2.73
CA THR A 102 -16.75 -12.67 3.89
C THR A 102 -17.58 -12.39 5.14
N ARG A 103 -17.27 -13.10 6.24
CA ARG A 103 -17.95 -12.91 7.53
C ARG A 103 -17.22 -11.94 8.46
N ASP A 104 -16.12 -11.35 7.99
CA ASP A 104 -15.27 -10.50 8.82
C ASP A 104 -15.93 -9.14 9.10
N PRO A 105 -15.72 -8.55 10.29
CA PRO A 105 -16.28 -7.24 10.64
C PRO A 105 -15.88 -6.12 9.65
N GLY A 106 -14.65 -6.20 9.13
CA GLY A 106 -14.07 -5.24 8.18
C GLY A 106 -14.36 -5.55 6.70
N ARG A 107 -15.28 -6.47 6.37
CA ARG A 107 -15.52 -6.94 4.99
C ARG A 107 -15.86 -5.83 3.98
N SER A 108 -16.29 -4.65 4.44
CA SER A 108 -16.51 -3.49 3.60
C SER A 108 -15.63 -2.34 4.06
N TYR A 109 -14.93 -1.70 3.13
CA TYR A 109 -14.09 -0.55 3.45
C TYR A 109 -13.95 0.37 2.25
N ALA A 110 -13.73 1.65 2.51
CA ALA A 110 -13.48 2.68 1.52
C ALA A 110 -12.15 3.36 1.81
N PHE A 111 -11.41 3.69 0.76
CA PHE A 111 -10.04 4.16 0.88
C PHE A 111 -9.59 4.97 -0.34
N SER A 112 -8.66 5.90 -0.14
CA SER A 112 -7.98 6.61 -1.22
C SER A 112 -6.96 5.69 -1.88
N SER A 113 -6.83 5.71 -3.21
CA SER A 113 -5.96 4.78 -3.93
C SER A 113 -5.60 5.30 -5.33
N TYR A 114 -5.00 4.41 -6.12
CA TYR A 114 -4.43 4.64 -7.45
C TYR A 114 -4.90 3.54 -8.41
N PRO A 115 -5.03 3.78 -9.73
CA PRO A 115 -5.30 2.71 -10.69
C PRO A 115 -4.30 1.57 -10.58
N GLY A 116 -4.79 0.33 -10.65
CA GLY A 116 -3.95 -0.88 -10.53
C GLY A 116 -3.46 -1.20 -9.12
N SER A 117 -3.56 -0.28 -8.14
CA SER A 117 -3.28 -0.61 -6.74
C SER A 117 -4.47 -1.32 -6.10
N ILE A 118 -4.23 -2.32 -5.26
CA ILE A 118 -5.27 -2.98 -4.47
C ILE A 118 -5.36 -2.34 -3.08
N ALA A 119 -4.26 -1.81 -2.57
CA ALA A 119 -4.16 -1.12 -1.28
C ALA A 119 -4.28 0.41 -1.44
N SER A 120 -4.28 1.13 -0.32
CA SER A 120 -4.40 2.59 -0.34
C SER A 120 -3.10 3.25 -0.81
N ILE A 121 -1.93 2.72 -0.43
CA ILE A 121 -0.59 3.32 -0.64
C ILE A 121 -0.44 4.65 0.13
N ASP A 122 -1.53 5.32 0.48
CA ASP A 122 -1.54 6.63 1.10
C ASP A 122 -1.15 6.65 2.60
N ASP A 123 -1.71 5.92 3.55
CA ASP A 123 -2.95 5.15 3.64
C ASP A 123 -4.06 5.96 4.34
N PHE A 124 -5.29 5.90 3.84
CA PHE A 124 -6.49 6.43 4.51
C PHE A 124 -7.68 5.52 4.24
N ILE A 125 -8.16 4.82 5.28
CA ILE A 125 -9.15 3.76 5.16
C ILE A 125 -10.23 3.93 6.22
N VAL A 126 -11.49 3.78 5.82
CA VAL A 126 -12.65 3.68 6.71
C VAL A 126 -13.35 2.36 6.49
N THR A 127 -13.65 1.64 7.58
CA THR A 127 -14.14 0.26 7.51
C THR A 127 -15.53 0.09 8.12
N SER A 128 -16.25 -0.97 7.71
CA SER A 128 -17.50 -1.40 8.32
C SER A 128 -17.36 -1.84 9.78
N ALA A 129 -16.13 -2.12 10.23
CA ALA A 129 -15.80 -2.40 11.62
C ALA A 129 -15.72 -1.14 12.50
N ARG A 130 -16.07 0.05 11.96
CA ARG A 130 -16.00 1.34 12.63
C ARG A 130 -14.56 1.74 13.01
N LEU A 131 -13.61 1.38 12.16
CA LEU A 131 -12.21 1.79 12.28
C LEU A 131 -11.85 2.78 11.17
N GLY A 132 -11.24 3.89 11.56
CA GLY A 132 -10.44 4.75 10.69
C GLY A 132 -8.97 4.34 10.82
N ILE A 133 -8.31 4.05 9.70
CA ILE A 133 -6.92 3.57 9.64
C ILE A 133 -6.15 4.55 8.76
N LEU A 134 -5.00 4.98 9.24
CA LEU A 134 -4.11 5.94 8.60
C LEU A 134 -2.68 5.71 9.09
N GLU A 135 -1.70 6.05 8.26
CA GLU A 135 -0.28 5.96 8.60
C GLU A 135 0.48 7.19 8.12
N THR A 136 1.68 7.38 8.63
CA THR A 136 2.67 8.30 8.05
C THR A 136 4.02 7.61 8.10
N THR A 137 4.68 7.49 6.95
CA THR A 137 5.91 6.72 6.83
C THR A 137 7.00 7.28 7.75
N ILE A 138 7.64 6.40 8.52
CA ILE A 138 8.87 6.69 9.25
C ILE A 138 10.04 5.99 8.57
N SER A 139 11.18 6.65 8.47
CA SER A 139 12.38 6.06 7.87
C SER A 139 13.17 5.24 8.89
N ASN A 140 13.75 4.13 8.45
CA ASN A 140 14.78 3.41 9.19
C ASN A 140 16.18 3.85 8.74
N TYR A 141 16.90 4.55 9.62
CA TYR A 141 18.29 4.96 9.37
C TYR A 141 19.34 4.05 10.01
N ASN A 142 18.92 2.98 10.72
CA ASN A 142 19.83 2.02 11.30
C ASN A 142 20.01 0.81 10.36
N GLU A 143 21.16 0.74 9.68
CA GLU A 143 21.49 -0.35 8.77
C GLU A 143 21.58 -1.72 9.47
N GLU A 144 21.89 -1.77 10.76
CA GLU A 144 21.97 -3.04 11.51
C GLU A 144 20.59 -3.74 11.53
N LEU A 145 19.51 -2.97 11.62
CA LEU A 145 18.14 -3.51 11.65
C LEU A 145 17.70 -4.10 10.30
N LEU A 146 18.42 -3.82 9.22
CA LEU A 146 18.09 -4.37 7.91
C LEU A 146 18.26 -5.89 7.90
N GLU A 147 19.02 -6.49 8.83
CA GLU A 147 19.14 -7.95 8.95
C GLU A 147 17.79 -8.66 9.16
N TYR A 148 16.82 -7.99 9.78
CA TYR A 148 15.48 -8.53 10.04
C TYR A 148 14.54 -8.51 8.83
N MET A 149 14.95 -7.86 7.74
CA MET A 149 14.22 -7.91 6.47
C MET A 149 14.57 -9.20 5.72
N THR A 150 13.82 -10.27 5.98
CA THR A 150 14.04 -11.60 5.39
C THR A 150 12.93 -12.00 4.41
N PRO A 151 13.19 -12.93 3.46
CA PRO A 151 12.17 -13.45 2.55
C PRO A 151 11.02 -14.20 3.24
N GLU A 152 11.26 -14.78 4.42
CA GLU A 152 10.27 -15.46 5.25
C GLU A 152 9.41 -14.47 6.04
N SER A 153 8.93 -13.43 5.36
CA SER A 153 8.10 -12.37 5.92
C SER A 153 6.97 -11.98 4.95
N VAL A 154 6.04 -11.14 5.40
CA VAL A 154 4.93 -10.65 4.58
C VAL A 154 5.08 -9.14 4.40
N LEU A 155 5.09 -8.70 3.15
CA LEU A 155 5.19 -7.29 2.76
C LEU A 155 4.03 -6.46 3.31
N CYS A 156 4.28 -5.17 3.52
CA CYS A 156 3.36 -4.25 4.18
C CYS A 156 2.02 -4.18 3.47
N TRP A 157 2.02 -4.06 2.13
CA TRP A 157 0.79 -3.95 1.34
C TRP A 157 -0.17 -5.15 1.47
N ILE A 158 0.32 -6.34 1.87
CA ILE A 158 -0.52 -7.52 2.13
C ILE A 158 -1.03 -7.49 3.58
N ARG A 159 -0.19 -7.05 4.51
CA ARG A 159 -0.53 -6.97 5.95
C ARG A 159 -1.54 -5.87 6.25
N SER A 160 -1.62 -4.84 5.42
CA SER A 160 -2.56 -3.73 5.58
C SER A 160 -3.98 -3.99 5.04
N GLN A 161 -4.24 -5.18 4.49
CA GLN A 161 -5.49 -5.56 3.83
C GLN A 161 -6.39 -6.45 4.67
#